data_AF-M6ZTX1-F1
#
_entry.id   AF-M6ZTX1-F1
#
_cell.length_a   1.000
_cell.length_b   1.000
_cell.length_c   1.000
_cell.angle_alpha   90.00
_cell.angle_beta   90.00
_cell.angle_gamma   90.00
#
_symmetry.space_group_name_H-M   'P 1'
#
loop_
_entity.id
_entity.type
_entity.pdbx_description
1 polymer ?
#
loop_
_entity_poly.entity_id
_entity_poly.type
_entity_poly.pdbx_seq_one_letter_code
_entity_poly.pdbx_strand_id
1 'polypeptide(L)' 'MSYKMDGAKFQTMEELIDAFYPLYSDTMSEDDFEKYVQENAKEE' A
#
# COMPACT_ATOMS: atom_id res chain seq x y z
N MET A 1 -6.20 -11.31 -8.48
CA MET A 1 -6.10 -9.91 -8.05
C MET A 1 -5.36 -9.93 -6.74
N SER A 2 -4.09 -9.59 -6.84
CA SER A 2 -3.11 -9.43 -5.78
C SER A 2 -2.43 -8.09 -6.04
N TYR A 3 -2.13 -7.37 -4.97
CA TYR A 3 -1.51 -6.05 -5.07
C TYR A 3 -0.01 -6.22 -4.82
N LYS A 4 0.80 -5.72 -5.75
CA LYS A 4 2.26 -5.73 -5.62
C LYS A 4 2.81 -4.32 -5.48
N MET A 5 3.60 -4.10 -4.44
CA MET A 5 4.28 -2.83 -4.17
C MET A 5 5.62 -3.09 -3.47
N ASP A 6 6.67 -2.38 -3.89
CA ASP A 6 8.04 -2.53 -3.36
C ASP A 6 8.56 -3.98 -3.25
N GLY A 7 8.11 -4.86 -4.16
CA GLY A 7 8.50 -6.26 -4.19
C GLY A 7 7.70 -7.19 -3.26
N ALA A 8 6.88 -6.63 -2.37
CA ALA A 8 5.90 -7.38 -1.58
C ALA A 8 4.61 -7.60 -2.37
N LYS A 9 3.95 -8.75 -2.15
CA LYS A 9 2.64 -9.10 -2.73
C LYS A 9 1.63 -9.33 -1.61
N PHE A 10 0.47 -8.71 -1.72
CA PHE A 10 -0.65 -8.84 -0.81
C PHE A 10 -1.90 -9.30 -1.54
N GLN A 11 -2.82 -9.97 -0.85
CA GLN A 11 -4.08 -10.36 -1.48
C GLN A 11 -5.05 -9.19 -1.58
N THR A 12 -4.94 -8.23 -0.66
CA THR A 12 -5.83 -7.07 -0.58
C THR A 12 -5.05 -5.78 -0.38
N MET A 13 -5.69 -4.65 -0.72
CA MET A 13 -5.12 -3.33 -0.51
C MET A 13 -4.97 -3.01 0.98
N GLU A 14 -5.94 -3.43 1.78
CA GLU A 14 -5.97 -3.23 3.22
C GLU A 14 -4.76 -3.88 3.90
N GLU A 15 -4.40 -5.12 3.52
CA GLU A 15 -3.20 -5.79 4.03
C GLU A 15 -1.90 -5.07 3.64
N LEU A 16 -1.84 -4.54 2.42
CA LEU A 16 -0.69 -3.76 1.97
C LEU A 16 -0.59 -2.47 2.80
N ILE A 17 -1.71 -1.78 2.99
CA ILE A 17 -1.78 -0.54 3.77
C ILE A 17 -1.37 -0.81 5.21
N ASP A 18 -1.94 -1.80 5.89
CA ASP A 18 -1.62 -2.12 7.29
C ASP A 18 -0.13 -2.50 7.46
N ALA A 19 0.46 -3.20 6.48
CA ALA A 19 1.85 -3.60 6.51
C ALA A 19 2.84 -2.45 6.22
N PHE A 20 2.49 -1.54 5.29
CA PHE A 20 3.39 -0.47 4.85
C PHE A 20 3.12 0.87 5.53
N TYR A 21 1.91 1.19 5.94
CA TYR A 21 1.56 2.48 6.54
C TYR A 21 2.42 2.83 7.75
N PRO A 22 2.81 1.90 8.66
CA PRO A 22 3.76 2.21 9.74
C PRO A 22 5.12 2.75 9.28
N LEU A 23 5.53 2.47 8.03
CA LEU A 23 6.77 2.99 7.44
C LEU A 23 6.58 4.38 6.82
N TYR A 24 5.34 4.73 6.45
CA TYR A 24 4.98 5.97 5.76
C TYR A 24 4.22 6.96 6.67
N SER A 25 3.81 6.55 7.87
CA SER A 25 3.01 7.34 8.81
C SER A 25 3.72 8.62 9.29
N ASP A 26 5.06 8.63 9.28
CA ASP A 26 5.85 9.84 9.54
C ASP A 26 5.88 10.81 8.36
N THR A 27 5.54 10.35 7.15
CA THR A 27 5.64 11.13 5.91
C THR A 27 4.30 11.63 5.37
N MET A 28 3.23 10.86 5.57
CA MET A 28 1.90 11.15 5.03
C MET A 28 0.82 10.49 5.90
N SER A 29 -0.40 11.00 5.77
CA SER A 29 -1.56 10.43 6.46
C SER A 29 -2.02 9.14 5.78
N GLU A 30 -2.82 8.34 6.48
CA GLU A 30 -3.37 7.07 5.97
C GLU A 30 -4.14 7.27 4.66
N ASP A 31 -4.98 8.30 4.56
CA ASP A 31 -5.72 8.66 3.35
C ASP A 31 -4.80 8.98 2.15
N ASP A 32 -3.68 9.65 2.40
CA ASP A 32 -2.69 9.95 1.37
C ASP A 32 -1.92 8.69 0.97
N PHE A 33 -1.63 7.83 1.95
CA PHE A 33 -0.99 6.56 1.71
C PHE A 33 -1.88 5.61 0.91
N GLU A 34 -3.18 5.53 1.21
CA GLU A 34 -4.13 4.72 0.45
C GLU A 34 -4.14 5.10 -1.04
N LYS A 35 -4.17 6.40 -1.35
CA LYS A 35 -4.07 6.88 -2.73
C LYS A 35 -2.72 6.54 -3.34
N TYR A 36 -1.64 6.73 -2.60
CA TYR A 36 -0.30 6.39 -3.06
C TYR A 36 -0.21 4.92 -3.44
N VAL A 37 -0.74 4.03 -2.60
CA VAL A 37 -0.81 2.59 -2.89
C VAL A 37 -1.72 2.32 -4.09
N GLN A 38 -2.89 2.94 -4.22
CA GLN A 38 -3.76 2.77 -5.40
C GLN A 38 -3.08 3.18 -6.71
N GLU A 39 -2.25 4.23 -6.69
CA GLU A 39 -1.54 4.70 -7.89
C GLU A 39 -0.25 3.91 -8.19
N ASN A 40 0.42 3.37 -7.17
CA ASN A 40 1.73 2.73 -7.31
C ASN A 40 1.69 1.19 -7.24
N ALA A 41 0.70 0.61 -6.55
CA ALA A 41 0.53 -0.83 -6.49
C ALA A 41 0.03 -1.34 -7.84
N LYS A 42 0.68 -2.40 -8.33
CA LYS A 42 0.26 -3.07 -9.55
C LYS A 42 -0.68 -4.22 -9.21
N GLU A 43 -1.82 -4.24 -9.88
CA GLU A 43 -2.75 -5.37 -9.83
C GLU A 43 -2.19 -6.54 -10.68
N GLU A 44 -1.92 -7.67 -10.04
CA GLU A 44 -1.53 -8.96 -10.65
C GLU A 44 -2.57 -10.07 -10.39
#